data_AF-A0A1B3LNM2-F1
#
_entry.id   AF-A0A1B3LNM2-F1
#
_cell.length_a   1.000
_cell.length_b   1.000
_cell.length_c   1.000
_cell.angle_alpha   90.00
_cell.angle_beta   90.00
_cell.angle_gamma   90.00
#
_symmetry.space_group_name_H-M   'P 1'
#
loop_
_entity.id
_entity.type
_entity.pdbx_description
1 polymer ?
#
loop_
_entity_poly.entity_id
_entity_poly.type
_entity_poly.pdbx_seq_one_letter_code
_entity_poly.pdbx_strand_id
1 'polypeptide(L)'
;MFASESSSQPESITEPYEWIRDTGPLAGSLARPLVYAFEHITLPDALFTRHPELISALIPYEQSGMAFLHMWSKSFGVCQSHGMFKPGSASHTRSEIAYIRSMLGSVSCRKVIYGEFAISVLRTPQPRVGGETYYVALCRRLDDNAAYDGTLSPSSRYFTFEAFDLKEHAYLCEWDHARTHSNMGMFPILSEQEFLELVCSRFPSCNMTKKPP
;
A
#
# COMPACT_ATOMS: atom_id res chain seq x y z
N MET A 1 -7.13 40.61 -29.70
CA MET A 1 -8.18 39.71 -29.17
C MET A 1 -7.48 38.48 -28.65
N PHE A 2 -7.29 38.40 -27.33
CA PHE A 2 -6.69 37.24 -26.68
C PHE A 2 -7.82 36.26 -26.33
N ALA A 3 -7.72 35.04 -26.84
CA ALA A 3 -8.65 33.96 -26.52
C ALA A 3 -8.40 33.50 -25.08
N SER A 4 -9.47 33.43 -24.30
CA SER A 4 -9.48 32.95 -22.93
C SER A 4 -9.18 31.46 -22.88
N GLU A 5 -8.17 31.07 -22.10
CA GLU A 5 -7.94 29.70 -21.66
C GLU A 5 -9.14 29.25 -20.82
N SER A 6 -9.85 28.22 -21.28
CA SER A 6 -10.88 27.56 -20.48
C SER A 6 -10.19 26.67 -19.45
N SER A 7 -10.35 27.03 -18.19
CA SER A 7 -10.00 26.20 -17.04
C SER A 7 -10.74 24.86 -17.11
N SER A 8 -10.02 23.78 -17.37
CA SER A 8 -10.53 22.43 -17.12
C SER A 8 -10.53 22.21 -15.61
N GLN A 9 -11.73 22.06 -15.05
CA GLN A 9 -11.91 21.63 -13.66
C GLN A 9 -11.24 20.27 -13.42
N PRO A 10 -10.76 19.98 -12.19
CA PRO A 10 -10.28 18.65 -11.87
C PRO A 10 -11.47 17.68 -11.98
N GLU A 11 -11.34 16.70 -12.88
CA GLU A 11 -12.28 15.60 -12.99
C GLU A 11 -12.42 14.95 -11.60
N SER A 12 -13.64 14.89 -11.10
CA SER A 12 -13.96 14.12 -9.89
C SER A 12 -13.58 12.67 -10.16
N ILE A 13 -12.56 12.17 -9.47
CA ILE A 13 -12.08 10.79 -9.60
C ILE A 13 -13.24 9.85 -9.26
N THR A 14 -13.79 9.21 -10.30
CA THR A 14 -14.65 8.04 -10.24
C THR A 14 -13.98 7.00 -9.32
N GLU A 15 -14.75 6.27 -8.50
CA GLU A 15 -14.20 5.22 -7.62
C GLU A 15 -13.11 4.42 -8.38
N PRO A 16 -11.84 4.36 -7.92
CA PRO A 16 -10.71 4.18 -8.86
C PRO A 16 -10.59 2.80 -9.56
N TYR A 17 -11.62 1.97 -9.58
CA TYR A 17 -11.47 0.51 -9.68
C TYR A 17 -12.56 -0.23 -10.49
N GLU A 18 -13.23 0.41 -11.45
CA GLU A 18 -14.12 -0.30 -12.39
C GLU A 18 -13.40 -1.49 -13.11
N TRP A 19 -12.07 -1.41 -13.27
CA TRP A 19 -11.24 -2.44 -13.91
C TRP A 19 -11.10 -3.76 -13.13
N ILE A 20 -11.41 -3.81 -11.82
CA ILE A 20 -11.43 -5.07 -11.05
C ILE A 20 -12.50 -6.02 -11.62
N ARG A 21 -13.54 -5.48 -12.29
CA ARG A 21 -14.61 -6.26 -12.92
C ARG A 21 -14.29 -6.68 -14.36
N ASP A 22 -13.43 -5.96 -15.08
CA ASP A 22 -13.30 -6.08 -16.55
C ASP A 22 -12.01 -6.74 -17.08
N THR A 23 -11.13 -7.28 -16.22
CA THR A 23 -9.81 -7.77 -16.65
C THR A 23 -9.77 -9.28 -17.02
N GLY A 24 -10.35 -9.65 -18.16
CA GLY A 24 -9.99 -10.87 -18.92
C GLY A 24 -9.95 -12.22 -18.14
N PRO A 25 -9.17 -13.22 -18.58
CA PRO A 25 -9.17 -14.57 -17.99
C PRO A 25 -8.74 -14.63 -16.51
N LEU A 26 -8.07 -13.58 -16.00
CA LEU A 26 -7.65 -13.46 -14.60
C LEU A 26 -8.69 -12.80 -13.68
N ALA A 27 -9.75 -12.20 -14.24
CA ALA A 27 -10.92 -11.70 -13.50
C ALA A 27 -11.65 -12.83 -12.74
N GLY A 28 -11.24 -14.09 -12.90
CA GLY A 28 -11.77 -15.23 -12.15
C GLY A 28 -10.91 -15.74 -10.99
N SER A 29 -9.74 -15.17 -10.70
CA SER A 29 -8.89 -15.65 -9.59
C SER A 29 -9.15 -14.86 -8.31
N LEU A 30 -9.30 -15.55 -7.17
CA LEU A 30 -9.42 -14.91 -5.84
C LEU A 30 -8.20 -14.03 -5.49
N ALA A 31 -7.05 -14.33 -6.11
CA ALA A 31 -5.77 -13.71 -5.84
C ALA A 31 -5.77 -12.18 -6.00
N ARG A 32 -6.27 -11.65 -7.12
CA ARG A 32 -6.12 -10.22 -7.45
C ARG A 32 -6.98 -9.30 -6.58
N PRO A 33 -8.29 -9.58 -6.39
CA PRO A 33 -9.10 -8.84 -5.42
C PRO A 33 -8.46 -8.84 -4.03
N LEU A 34 -7.84 -9.95 -3.64
CA LEU A 34 -7.24 -10.11 -2.33
C LEU A 34 -5.95 -9.31 -2.15
N VAL A 35 -5.04 -9.34 -3.14
CA VAL A 35 -3.85 -8.47 -3.18
C VAL A 35 -4.27 -7.01 -3.10
N TYR A 36 -5.26 -6.63 -3.92
CA TYR A 36 -5.79 -5.27 -3.92
C TYR A 36 -6.36 -4.87 -2.55
N ALA A 37 -7.22 -5.70 -1.95
CA ALA A 37 -7.79 -5.41 -0.64
C ALA A 37 -6.74 -5.39 0.47
N PHE A 38 -5.63 -6.11 0.31
CA PHE A 38 -4.51 -6.04 1.22
C PHE A 38 -3.78 -4.69 1.11
N GLU A 39 -3.40 -4.30 -0.10
CA GLU A 39 -2.60 -3.10 -0.39
C GLU A 39 -3.41 -1.81 -0.22
N HIS A 40 -4.64 -1.74 -0.71
CA HIS A 40 -5.36 -0.46 -0.83
C HIS A 40 -6.47 -0.28 0.21
N ILE A 41 -6.79 -1.32 0.97
CA ILE A 41 -7.86 -1.25 1.99
C ILE A 41 -7.31 -1.60 3.36
N THR A 42 -6.76 -2.79 3.51
CA THR A 42 -6.53 -3.38 4.84
C THR A 42 -5.27 -2.83 5.49
N LEU A 43 -4.15 -2.76 4.77
CA LEU A 43 -2.92 -2.17 5.30
C LEU A 43 -3.06 -0.68 5.65
N PRO A 44 -3.59 0.20 4.78
CA PRO A 44 -3.74 1.61 5.14
C PRO A 44 -4.72 1.79 6.31
N ASP A 45 -5.86 1.09 6.33
CA ASP A 45 -6.80 1.14 7.46
C ASP A 45 -6.15 0.70 8.77
N ALA A 46 -5.42 -0.42 8.74
CA ALA A 46 -4.73 -0.93 9.92
C ALA A 46 -3.60 -0.01 10.38
N LEU A 47 -2.89 0.65 9.46
CA LEU A 47 -1.87 1.62 9.80
C LEU A 47 -2.49 2.85 10.48
N PHE A 48 -3.49 3.46 9.85
CA PHE A 48 -4.10 4.69 10.34
C PHE A 48 -4.85 4.47 11.65
N THR A 49 -5.51 3.33 11.83
CA THR A 49 -6.19 2.99 13.08
C THR A 49 -5.25 2.42 14.15
N ARG A 50 -3.94 2.31 13.87
CA ARG A 50 -2.90 1.75 14.76
C ARG A 50 -3.20 0.33 15.24
N HIS A 51 -3.61 -0.54 14.31
CA HIS A 51 -3.94 -1.93 14.60
C HIS A 51 -2.76 -2.65 15.30
N PRO A 52 -2.93 -3.22 16.51
CA PRO A 52 -1.81 -3.67 17.35
C PRO A 52 -0.85 -4.64 16.64
N GLU A 53 -1.41 -5.65 15.97
CA GLU A 53 -0.65 -6.69 15.26
C GLU A 53 0.22 -6.08 14.16
N LEU A 54 -0.32 -5.13 13.39
CA LEU A 54 0.45 -4.45 12.35
C LEU A 54 1.53 -3.58 13.00
N ILE A 55 1.17 -2.74 13.97
CA ILE A 55 2.13 -1.82 14.62
C ILE A 55 3.31 -2.56 15.24
N SER A 56 3.06 -3.66 15.97
CA SER A 56 4.13 -4.55 16.47
C SER A 56 5.03 -5.05 15.35
N ALA A 57 4.45 -5.53 14.25
CA ALA A 57 5.22 -5.99 13.10
C ALA A 57 5.99 -4.88 12.37
N LEU A 58 5.71 -3.60 12.60
CA LEU A 58 6.50 -2.47 12.08
C LEU A 58 7.64 -2.06 13.04
N ILE A 59 7.68 -2.57 14.28
CA ILE A 59 8.78 -2.32 15.21
C ILE A 59 10.06 -2.96 14.64
N PRO A 60 11.19 -2.25 14.57
CA PRO A 60 12.46 -2.83 14.16
C PRO A 60 12.78 -4.10 14.96
N TYR A 61 13.34 -5.11 14.29
CA TYR A 61 13.78 -6.38 14.90
C TYR A 61 12.68 -7.37 15.36
N GLU A 62 11.39 -7.03 15.26
CA GLU A 62 10.30 -7.99 15.48
C GLU A 62 9.95 -8.82 14.22
N GLN A 63 9.53 -10.08 14.43
CA GLN A 63 9.04 -10.95 13.37
C GLN A 63 7.68 -10.47 12.85
N SER A 64 7.58 -10.24 11.53
CA SER A 64 6.41 -9.62 10.91
C SER A 64 5.42 -10.60 10.26
N GLY A 65 5.78 -11.88 10.12
CA GLY A 65 5.02 -12.84 9.31
C GLY A 65 3.58 -13.06 9.78
N MET A 66 3.36 -13.20 11.10
CA MET A 66 2.02 -13.43 11.65
C MET A 66 1.09 -12.23 11.51
N ALA A 67 1.61 -11.02 11.62
CA ALA A 67 0.82 -9.80 11.46
C ALA A 67 0.33 -9.63 10.03
N PHE A 68 1.20 -9.84 9.04
CA PHE A 68 0.80 -9.76 7.63
C PHE A 68 -0.17 -10.88 7.25
N LEU A 69 -0.04 -12.08 7.82
CA LEU A 69 -1.04 -13.13 7.67
C LEU A 69 -2.41 -12.70 8.26
N HIS A 70 -2.40 -12.03 9.41
CA HIS A 70 -3.64 -11.51 10.01
C HIS A 70 -4.28 -10.42 9.12
N MET A 71 -3.50 -9.47 8.63
CA MET A 71 -3.97 -8.45 7.67
C MET A 71 -4.49 -9.08 6.36
N TRP A 72 -3.84 -10.13 5.88
CA TRP A 72 -4.31 -10.87 4.73
C TRP A 72 -5.67 -11.55 4.97
N SER A 73 -5.84 -12.17 6.14
CA SER A 73 -7.13 -12.77 6.52
C SER A 73 -8.25 -11.72 6.60
N LYS A 74 -7.94 -10.51 7.05
CA LYS A 74 -8.90 -9.40 7.04
C LYS A 74 -9.26 -8.96 5.62
N SER A 75 -8.27 -8.88 4.74
CA SER A 75 -8.45 -8.57 3.32
C SER A 75 -9.42 -9.56 2.65
N PHE A 76 -9.34 -10.84 3.03
CA PHE A 76 -10.28 -11.86 2.57
C PHE A 76 -11.73 -11.56 3.01
N GLY A 77 -11.92 -11.18 4.27
CA GLY A 77 -13.21 -10.78 4.80
C GLY A 77 -13.80 -9.58 4.06
N VAL A 78 -12.97 -8.58 3.74
CA VAL A 78 -13.35 -7.41 2.91
C VAL A 78 -13.80 -7.86 1.52
N CYS A 79 -12.99 -8.67 0.83
CA CYS A 79 -13.36 -9.17 -0.49
C CYS A 79 -14.69 -9.95 -0.48
N GLN A 80 -14.92 -10.73 0.57
CA GLN A 80 -16.16 -11.49 0.73
C GLN A 80 -17.36 -10.58 0.98
N SER A 81 -17.26 -9.60 1.89
CA SER A 81 -18.37 -8.70 2.22
C SER A 81 -18.76 -7.78 1.06
N HIS A 82 -17.79 -7.40 0.23
CA HIS A 82 -18.01 -6.57 -0.96
C HIS A 82 -18.36 -7.37 -2.22
N GLY A 83 -18.49 -8.69 -2.13
CA GLY A 83 -18.82 -9.53 -3.29
C GLY A 83 -17.76 -9.47 -4.40
N MET A 84 -16.49 -9.22 -4.04
CA MET A 84 -15.38 -9.11 -4.99
C MET A 84 -14.96 -10.48 -5.54
N PHE A 85 -15.41 -11.56 -4.91
CA PHE A 85 -15.21 -12.93 -5.37
C PHE A 85 -16.36 -13.36 -6.29
N LYS A 86 -16.03 -14.17 -7.30
CA LYS A 86 -17.05 -14.69 -8.22
C LYS A 86 -18.00 -15.66 -7.50
N PRO A 87 -19.33 -15.60 -7.76
CA PRO A 87 -20.25 -16.61 -7.27
C PRO A 87 -19.78 -18.03 -7.67
N GLY A 88 -19.67 -18.93 -6.69
CA GLY A 88 -19.20 -20.30 -6.91
C GLY A 88 -17.68 -20.52 -6.75
N SER A 89 -16.88 -19.48 -6.48
CA SER A 89 -15.47 -19.62 -6.09
C SER A 89 -15.27 -20.12 -4.65
N ALA A 90 -16.26 -20.84 -4.09
CA ALA A 90 -16.38 -21.17 -2.67
C ALA A 90 -15.38 -22.21 -2.16
N SER A 91 -14.49 -22.71 -3.01
CA SER A 91 -13.38 -23.56 -2.59
C SER A 91 -12.08 -22.84 -2.91
N HIS A 92 -11.32 -22.48 -1.88
CA HIS A 92 -9.91 -22.17 -2.02
C HIS A 92 -9.26 -23.33 -2.78
N THR A 93 -8.97 -23.13 -4.06
CA THR A 93 -8.25 -24.15 -4.80
C THR A 93 -6.88 -24.30 -4.14
N ARG A 94 -6.28 -25.50 -4.19
CA ARG A 94 -4.90 -25.69 -3.70
C ARG A 94 -3.93 -24.68 -4.33
N SER A 95 -4.20 -24.23 -5.56
CA SER A 95 -3.43 -23.19 -6.24
C SER A 95 -3.57 -21.81 -5.61
N GLU A 96 -4.72 -21.45 -5.07
CA GLU A 96 -4.92 -20.16 -4.38
C GLU A 96 -4.22 -20.12 -3.02
N ILE A 97 -4.29 -21.20 -2.24
CA ILE A 97 -3.53 -21.32 -0.98
C ILE A 97 -2.02 -21.30 -1.25
N ALA A 98 -1.57 -22.00 -2.30
CA ALA A 98 -0.17 -21.97 -2.71
C ALA A 98 0.26 -20.58 -3.17
N TYR A 99 -0.59 -19.86 -3.90
CA TYR A 99 -0.34 -18.47 -4.29
C TYR A 99 -0.23 -17.55 -3.08
N ILE A 100 -1.18 -17.64 -2.13
CA ILE A 100 -1.15 -16.84 -0.89
C ILE A 100 0.10 -17.15 -0.08
N ARG A 101 0.46 -18.43 0.10
CA ARG A 101 1.68 -18.81 0.80
C ARG A 101 2.94 -18.31 0.10
N SER A 102 2.99 -18.42 -1.22
CA SER A 102 4.10 -17.89 -2.02
C SER A 102 4.20 -16.37 -1.90
N MET A 103 3.07 -15.67 -1.90
CA MET A 103 3.00 -14.22 -1.78
C MET A 103 3.42 -13.77 -0.38
N LEU A 104 2.89 -14.38 0.69
CA LEU A 104 3.32 -14.08 2.06
C LEU A 104 4.81 -14.41 2.27
N GLY A 105 5.34 -15.42 1.57
CA GLY A 105 6.77 -15.73 1.54
C GLY A 105 7.60 -14.73 0.75
N SER A 106 7.02 -14.02 -0.23
CA SER A 106 7.70 -12.97 -0.99
C SER A 106 7.59 -11.58 -0.38
N VAL A 107 6.66 -11.38 0.57
CA VAL A 107 6.55 -10.14 1.32
C VAL A 107 7.75 -10.01 2.26
N SER A 108 8.76 -9.28 1.79
CA SER A 108 9.85 -8.82 2.62
C SER A 108 9.51 -7.43 3.15
N CYS A 109 9.68 -7.23 4.46
CA CYS A 109 9.54 -5.92 5.09
C CYS A 109 10.93 -5.38 5.45
N ARG A 110 11.39 -4.36 4.73
CA ARG A 110 12.60 -3.62 5.08
C ARG A 110 12.22 -2.47 5.99
N LYS A 111 12.83 -2.42 7.18
CA LYS A 111 12.57 -1.40 8.19
C LYS A 111 13.77 -0.45 8.29
N VAL A 112 13.51 0.85 8.26
CA VAL A 112 14.52 1.89 8.49
C VAL A 112 13.98 2.98 9.41
N ILE A 113 14.90 3.69 10.06
CA ILE A 113 14.59 4.92 10.79
C ILE A 113 15.09 6.09 9.96
N TYR A 114 14.22 7.07 9.70
CA TYR A 114 14.55 8.30 9.01
C TYR A 114 14.03 9.49 9.81
N GLY A 115 14.94 10.22 10.46
CA GLY A 115 14.56 11.30 11.36
C GLY A 115 13.71 10.79 12.54
N GLU A 116 12.52 11.35 12.70
CA GLU A 116 11.54 10.92 13.70
C GLU A 116 10.59 9.82 13.22
N PHE A 117 10.80 9.26 12.02
CA PHE A 117 9.91 8.27 11.42
C PHE A 117 10.53 6.87 11.39
N ALA A 118 9.70 5.86 11.72
CA ALA A 118 9.93 4.48 11.33
C ALA A 118 9.24 4.24 9.98
N ILE A 119 10.01 3.79 8.99
CA ILE A 119 9.54 3.48 7.64
C ILE A 119 9.71 2.00 7.40
N SER A 120 8.62 1.33 7.03
CA SER A 120 8.59 -0.08 6.65
C SER A 120 8.18 -0.21 5.20
N VAL A 121 9.09 -0.69 4.36
CA VAL A 121 8.85 -0.95 2.95
C VAL A 121 8.53 -2.43 2.78
N LEU A 122 7.32 -2.73 2.29
CA LEU A 122 6.95 -4.06 1.85
C LEU A 122 7.18 -4.17 0.35
N ARG A 123 7.81 -5.27 -0.03
CA ARG A 123 7.79 -5.75 -1.41
C ARG A 123 6.56 -6.61 -1.61
N THR A 124 5.73 -6.27 -2.59
CA THR A 124 4.56 -7.04 -3.00
C THR A 124 4.94 -7.97 -4.15
N PRO A 125 4.08 -8.95 -4.53
CA PRO A 125 4.31 -9.71 -5.76
C PRO A 125 4.48 -8.80 -6.97
N GLN A 126 5.27 -9.23 -7.94
CA GLN A 126 5.45 -8.52 -9.19
C GLN A 126 4.08 -8.18 -9.83
N PRO A 127 3.81 -6.90 -10.13
CA PRO A 127 2.60 -6.47 -10.83
C PRO A 127 2.40 -7.21 -12.15
N ARG A 128 1.16 -7.54 -12.44
CA ARG A 128 0.71 -8.21 -13.67
C ARG A 128 -0.22 -7.35 -14.50
N VAL A 129 -0.76 -6.27 -13.94
CA VAL A 129 -1.52 -5.24 -14.64
C VAL A 129 -1.19 -3.85 -14.08
N GLY A 130 -1.63 -2.80 -14.78
CA GLY A 130 -1.63 -1.46 -14.22
C GLY A 130 -2.53 -1.37 -12.98
N GLY A 131 -2.10 -0.56 -12.01
CA GLY A 131 -2.76 -0.37 -10.71
C GLY A 131 -2.34 -1.35 -9.61
N GLU A 132 -1.60 -2.43 -9.93
CA GLU A 132 -0.98 -3.30 -8.91
C GLU A 132 0.33 -2.68 -8.42
N THR A 133 0.67 -2.85 -7.13
CA THR A 133 1.85 -2.22 -6.54
C THR A 133 3.11 -3.07 -6.67
N TYR A 134 4.26 -2.43 -6.89
CA TYR A 134 5.59 -3.04 -6.71
C TYR A 134 6.04 -3.00 -5.26
N TYR A 135 5.72 -1.89 -4.59
CA TYR A 135 6.12 -1.61 -3.22
C TYR A 135 5.02 -0.85 -2.48
N VAL A 136 5.01 -1.06 -1.18
CA VAL A 136 4.21 -0.31 -0.22
C VAL A 136 5.15 0.25 0.85
N ALA A 137 5.00 1.52 1.24
CA ALA A 137 5.69 2.07 2.40
C ALA A 137 4.69 2.49 3.49
N LEU A 138 4.86 1.92 4.69
CA LEU A 138 4.16 2.32 5.90
C LEU A 138 5.09 3.17 6.75
N CYS A 139 4.68 4.40 7.00
CA CYS A 139 5.45 5.36 7.76
C CYS A 139 4.69 5.72 9.02
N ARG A 140 5.39 5.80 10.15
CA ARG A 140 4.85 6.31 11.42
C ARG A 140 5.90 7.13 12.15
N ARG A 141 5.50 8.13 12.93
CA ARG A 141 6.44 8.76 13.85
C ARG A 141 6.76 7.82 15.02
N LEU A 142 7.98 7.94 15.56
CA LEU A 142 8.48 7.14 16.68
C LEU A 142 7.84 7.53 18.02
N ASP A 143 7.40 8.77 18.16
CA ASP A 143 6.71 9.29 19.35
C ASP A 143 5.20 9.00 19.35
N ASP A 144 4.67 8.53 18.21
CA ASP A 144 3.28 8.10 18.06
C ASP A 144 3.09 6.67 18.61
N ASN A 145 3.17 6.57 19.94
CA ASN A 145 2.99 5.33 20.70
C ASN A 145 1.67 5.31 21.50
N ALA A 146 0.71 6.17 21.14
CA ALA A 146 -0.58 6.14 21.80
C ALA A 146 -1.23 4.74 21.60
N ALA A 147 -1.84 4.21 22.65
CA ALA A 147 -2.48 2.90 22.63
C ALA A 147 -3.59 2.85 21.56
N TYR A 148 -3.89 1.64 21.07
CA TYR A 148 -5.03 1.42 20.20
C TYR A 148 -6.32 1.80 20.93
N ASP A 149 -6.90 2.94 20.56
CA ASP A 149 -8.16 3.47 21.11
C ASP A 149 -9.18 3.77 19.99
N GLY A 150 -8.89 3.32 18.77
CA GLY A 150 -9.70 3.59 17.58
C GLY A 150 -9.53 4.99 16.99
N THR A 151 -8.67 5.84 17.56
CA THR A 151 -8.36 7.15 16.96
C THR A 151 -7.31 7.02 15.85
N LEU A 152 -7.41 7.87 14.84
CA LEU A 152 -6.51 7.86 13.69
C LEU A 152 -5.15 8.43 14.11
N SER A 153 -4.05 7.76 13.74
CA SER A 153 -2.70 8.29 13.87
C SER A 153 -2.54 9.49 12.93
N PRO A 154 -2.39 10.74 13.43
CA PRO A 154 -2.24 11.90 12.56
C PRO A 154 -0.87 11.96 11.87
N SER A 155 0.04 11.06 12.23
CA SER A 155 1.42 11.05 11.75
C SER A 155 1.72 9.92 10.78
N SER A 156 0.83 8.94 10.69
CA SER A 156 0.98 7.83 9.77
C SER A 156 0.80 8.28 8.34
N ARG A 157 1.70 7.81 7.47
CA ARG A 157 1.63 8.03 6.02
C ARG A 157 1.78 6.71 5.31
N TYR A 158 1.03 6.55 4.22
CA TYR A 158 0.97 5.31 3.48
C TYR A 158 1.21 5.59 2.00
N PHE A 159 2.23 4.96 1.43
CA PHE A 159 2.59 5.15 0.03
C PHE A 159 2.50 3.84 -0.73
N THR A 160 2.08 3.92 -1.98
CA THR A 160 2.09 2.82 -2.95
C THR A 160 2.94 3.22 -4.15
N PHE A 161 3.64 2.24 -4.73
CA PHE A 161 4.34 2.39 -6.00
C PHE A 161 3.66 1.53 -7.05
N GLU A 162 2.70 2.11 -7.75
CA GLU A 162 1.73 1.41 -8.59
C GLU A 162 2.19 1.33 -10.03
N ALA A 163 2.12 0.15 -10.65
CA ALA A 163 2.41 0.00 -12.07
C ALA A 163 1.47 0.89 -12.89
N PHE A 164 2.03 1.79 -13.69
CA PHE A 164 1.27 2.48 -14.74
C PHE A 164 1.27 1.63 -15.99
N ASP A 165 2.47 1.26 -16.42
CA ASP A 165 2.73 0.20 -17.37
C ASP A 165 3.62 -0.86 -16.71
N LEU A 166 3.66 -2.08 -17.27
CA LEU A 166 4.40 -3.19 -16.65
C LEU A 166 5.90 -3.18 -16.94
N LYS A 167 6.41 -2.20 -17.68
CA LYS A 167 7.73 -2.26 -18.31
C LYS A 167 8.66 -1.15 -17.90
N GLU A 168 8.14 0.05 -17.72
CA GLU A 168 8.92 1.27 -17.67
C GLU A 168 8.47 2.21 -16.54
N HIS A 169 7.17 2.38 -16.31
CA HIS A 169 6.69 3.45 -15.42
C HIS A 169 5.75 2.98 -14.31
N ALA A 170 5.86 3.67 -13.18
CA ALA A 170 4.98 3.53 -12.03
C ALA A 170 4.60 4.89 -11.44
N TYR A 171 3.43 4.96 -10.82
CA TYR A 171 3.00 6.10 -10.03
C TYR A 171 3.43 5.93 -8.58
N LEU A 172 3.99 6.99 -8.01
CA LEU A 172 4.03 7.12 -6.56
C LEU A 172 2.69 7.69 -6.12
N CYS A 173 1.98 6.99 -5.25
CA CYS A 173 0.73 7.49 -4.69
C CYS A 173 0.81 7.56 -3.16
N GLU A 174 0.05 8.47 -2.59
CA GLU A 174 -0.12 8.63 -1.14
C GLU A 174 -1.59 8.47 -0.78
N TRP A 175 -1.83 7.71 0.30
CA TRP A 175 -3.14 7.56 0.91
C TRP A 175 -3.22 8.43 2.16
N ASP A 176 -4.32 9.17 2.30
CA ASP A 176 -4.60 9.93 3.51
C ASP A 176 -5.57 9.20 4.47
N HIS A 177 -5.81 9.80 5.64
CA HIS A 177 -6.73 9.26 6.65
C HIS A 177 -8.19 9.21 6.21
N ALA A 178 -8.58 10.03 5.22
CA ALA A 178 -9.89 9.99 4.59
C ALA A 178 -10.00 8.93 3.49
N ARG A 179 -8.93 8.14 3.29
CA ARG A 179 -8.79 7.14 2.22
C ARG A 179 -8.79 7.77 0.82
N THR A 180 -8.39 9.04 0.73
CA THR A 180 -8.12 9.68 -0.55
C THR A 180 -6.82 9.14 -1.11
N HIS A 181 -6.86 8.74 -2.38
CA HIS A 181 -5.72 8.23 -3.12
C HIS A 181 -5.17 9.31 -4.05
N SER A 182 -4.00 9.87 -3.73
CA SER A 182 -3.41 10.99 -4.47
C SER A 182 -2.18 10.54 -5.27
N ASN A 183 -2.17 10.82 -6.57
CA ASN A 183 -0.99 10.59 -7.42
C ASN A 183 0.05 11.71 -7.19
N MET A 184 1.23 11.32 -6.73
CA MET A 184 2.35 12.21 -6.37
C MET A 184 3.41 12.32 -7.48
N GLY A 185 3.16 11.71 -8.64
CA GLY A 185 4.01 11.76 -9.83
C GLY A 185 4.28 10.38 -10.44
N MET A 186 4.69 10.41 -11.70
CA MET A 186 5.13 9.23 -12.46
C MET A 186 6.66 9.13 -12.45
N PHE A 187 7.17 7.93 -12.24
CA PHE A 187 8.59 7.62 -12.14
C PHE A 187 8.93 6.38 -12.99
N PRO A 188 10.19 6.22 -13.42
CA PRO A 188 10.64 4.93 -13.93
C PRO A 188 10.50 3.86 -12.83
N ILE A 189 10.38 2.58 -13.20
CA ILE A 189 10.38 1.49 -12.22
C ILE A 189 11.69 1.54 -11.42
N LEU A 190 11.54 1.75 -10.11
CA LEU A 190 12.64 1.91 -9.16
C LEU A 190 12.99 0.57 -8.50
N SER A 191 14.23 0.44 -8.03
CA SER A 191 14.59 -0.54 -7.02
C SER A 191 13.96 -0.19 -5.66
N GLU A 192 13.91 -1.16 -4.75
CA GLU A 192 13.40 -0.94 -3.39
C GLU A 192 14.16 0.18 -2.64
N GLN A 193 15.47 0.31 -2.88
CA GLN A 193 16.30 1.37 -2.27
C GLN A 193 15.92 2.75 -2.82
N GLU A 194 15.77 2.88 -4.13
CA GLU A 194 15.39 4.15 -4.77
C GLU A 194 13.96 4.55 -4.40
N PHE A 195 13.04 3.58 -4.29
CA PHE A 195 11.69 3.83 -3.78
C PHE A 195 11.73 4.33 -2.33
N LEU A 196 12.55 3.71 -1.47
CA LEU A 196 12.73 4.18 -0.09
C LEU A 196 13.26 5.62 -0.04
N GLU A 197 14.27 5.95 -0.85
CA GLU A 197 14.81 7.31 -0.93
C GLU A 197 13.76 8.31 -1.41
N LEU A 198 12.96 7.93 -2.40
CA LEU A 198 11.84 8.73 -2.89
C LEU A 198 10.79 8.97 -1.78
N VAL A 199 10.44 7.96 -1.00
CA VAL A 199 9.54 8.09 0.16
C VAL A 199 10.13 9.01 1.22
N CYS A 200 11.41 8.81 1.60
CA CYS A 200 12.10 9.65 2.57
C CYS A 200 12.13 11.13 2.15
N SER A 201 12.27 11.42 0.85
CA SER A 201 12.23 12.79 0.32
C SER A 201 10.89 13.51 0.51
N ARG A 202 9.82 12.78 0.83
CA ARG A 202 8.48 13.34 1.08
C ARG A 202 8.28 13.81 2.51
N PHE A 203 9.20 13.50 3.41
CA PHE A 203 9.17 14.04 4.75
C PHE A 203 9.85 15.41 4.76
N PRO A 204 9.35 16.38 5.54
CA PRO A 204 10.07 17.62 5.77
C PRO A 204 11.49 17.26 6.18
N SER A 205 12.49 17.90 5.56
CA SER A 205 13.88 17.65 5.89
C SER A 205 14.00 17.71 7.41
N CYS A 206 14.32 16.58 8.06
CA CYS A 206 14.97 16.70 9.35
C CYS A 206 16.16 17.58 9.05
N ASN A 207 16.17 18.81 9.59
CA ASN A 207 17.39 19.56 9.71
C ASN A 207 18.33 18.62 10.43
N MET A 208 19.15 17.90 9.67
CA MET A 208 20.35 17.29 10.18
C MET A 208 21.21 18.49 10.55
N THR A 209 20.92 19.09 11.70
CA THR A 209 21.94 19.71 12.49
C THR A 209 22.95 18.59 12.71
N LYS A 210 23.92 18.53 11.80
CA LYS A 210 25.23 17.99 12.09
C LYS A 210 25.53 18.48 13.50
N LYS A 211 25.56 17.58 14.47
CA LYS A 211 26.38 17.83 15.63
C LYS A 211 27.36 16.67 15.80
N PRO A 212 28.66 17.00 15.87
CA PRO A 212 29.71 16.05 16.18
C PRO A 212 29.56 15.64 17.66
N PRO A 213 30.10 14.49 18.06
CA PRO A 213 31.54 14.28 18.24
C PRO A 213 32.15 13.20 17.35
#